data_AF-S8D561-F1
#
_entry.id   AF-S8D561-F1
#
_cell.length_a   1.000
_cell.length_b   1.000
_cell.length_c   1.000
_cell.angle_alpha   90.00
_cell.angle_beta   90.00
_cell.angle_gamma   90.00
#
_symmetry.space_group_name_H-M   'P 1'
#
loop_
_entity.id
_entity.type
_entity.pdbx_description
1 polymer ?
#
loop_
_entity_poly.entity_id
_entity_poly.type
_entity_poly.pdbx_seq_one_letter_code
_entity_poly.pdbx_strand_id
1 'polypeptide(L)' 'EMRKALRAYGEVLRLVRLLPKDSRGYYAKYARENFVNYRDVEPDDVEELLMRTYNHSLWILAKYAVEETAAEKLKQICSA' A
#
# COMPACT_ATOMS: atom_id res chain seq x y z
N GLU A 1 -5.09 10.88 10.76
CA GLU A 1 -5.07 9.41 10.65
C GLU A 1 -5.90 8.83 9.49
N MET A 2 -7.24 8.75 9.57
CA MET A 2 -8.03 8.08 8.51
C MET A 2 -7.84 8.65 7.08
N ARG A 3 -7.66 9.97 6.92
CA ARG A 3 -7.36 10.57 5.60
C ARG A 3 -6.01 10.11 5.03
N LYS A 4 -5.01 9.91 5.90
CA LYS A 4 -3.67 9.42 5.52
C LYS A 4 -3.77 7.97 5.05
N ALA A 5 -4.49 7.13 5.80
CA ALA A 5 -4.77 5.74 5.43
C ALA A 5 -5.50 5.63 4.06
N LEU A 6 -6.53 6.45 3.82
CA LEU A 6 -7.23 6.47 2.52
C LEU A 6 -6.32 6.89 1.36
N ARG A 7 -5.43 7.86 1.59
CA ARG A 7 -4.43 8.28 0.59
C ARG A 7 -3.44 7.16 0.29
N ALA A 8 -2.95 6.47 1.33
CA ALA A 8 -2.04 5.34 1.18
C ALA A 8 -2.70 4.20 0.39
N TYR A 9 -3.93 3.83 0.75
CA TYR A 9 -4.69 2.82 0.01
C TYR A 9 -4.90 3.18 -1.46
N GLY A 10 -5.26 4.43 -1.74
CA GLY A 10 -5.40 4.92 -3.11
C GLY A 10 -4.08 4.83 -3.90
N GLU A 11 -2.95 5.08 -3.26
CA GLU A 11 -1.63 4.95 -3.89
C GLU A 11 -1.22 3.49 -4.11
N VAL A 12 -1.50 2.59 -3.16
CA VAL A 12 -1.31 1.14 -3.34
C VAL A 12 -2.08 0.65 -4.57
N LEU A 13 -3.34 1.07 -4.76
CA LEU A 13 -4.10 0.71 -5.95
C LEU A 13 -3.51 1.27 -7.26
N ARG A 14 -2.77 2.39 -7.23
CA ARG A 14 -2.03 2.89 -8.40
C ARG A 14 -0.82 2.01 -8.69
N LEU A 15 -0.06 1.63 -7.66
CA LEU A 15 1.08 0.71 -7.79
C LEU A 15 0.65 -0.65 -8.33
N VAL A 16 -0.49 -1.18 -7.90
CA VAL A 16 -1.05 -2.44 -8.43
C VAL A 16 -1.27 -2.38 -9.95
N ARG A 17 -1.53 -1.20 -10.54
CA ARG A 17 -1.69 -1.05 -11.99
C ARG A 17 -0.39 -1.19 -12.76
N LEU A 18 0.76 -1.03 -12.11
CA LEU A 18 2.09 -1.22 -12.70
C LEU A 18 2.46 -2.70 -12.81
N LEU A 19 1.78 -3.58 -12.06
CA LEU A 19 2.04 -5.01 -12.07
C LEU A 19 1.56 -5.68 -13.37
N PRO A 20 2.04 -6.90 -13.68
CA PRO A 20 1.49 -7.73 -14.76
C PRO A 20 -0.03 -7.89 -14.67
N LYS A 21 -0.72 -7.89 -15.82
CA LYS A 21 -2.21 -7.83 -15.89
C LYS A 21 -2.89 -8.96 -15.10
N ASP A 22 -2.33 -10.14 -15.14
CA ASP A 22 -2.77 -11.36 -14.48
C ASP A 22 -2.65 -11.31 -12.95
N SER A 23 -1.68 -10.55 -12.41
CA SER A 23 -1.48 -10.43 -10.95
C SER A 23 -2.29 -9.29 -10.31
N ARG A 24 -2.76 -8.30 -11.09
CA ARG A 24 -3.46 -7.11 -10.57
C ARG A 24 -4.68 -7.45 -9.74
N GLY A 25 -5.49 -8.40 -10.19
CA GLY A 25 -6.72 -8.80 -9.51
C GLY A 25 -6.45 -9.36 -8.11
N TYR A 26 -5.42 -10.20 -7.98
CA TYR A 26 -4.98 -10.76 -6.70
C TYR A 26 -4.53 -9.65 -5.74
N TYR A 27 -3.63 -8.75 -6.18
CA TYR A 27 -3.10 -7.72 -5.29
C TYR A 27 -4.10 -6.60 -4.97
N ALA A 28 -5.03 -6.28 -5.88
CA ALA A 28 -6.13 -5.36 -5.58
C ALA A 28 -7.08 -5.93 -4.52
N LYS A 29 -7.40 -7.23 -4.61
CA LYS A 29 -8.20 -7.93 -3.59
C LYS A 29 -7.48 -7.95 -2.24
N TYR A 30 -6.21 -8.35 -2.23
CA TYR A 30 -5.39 -8.40 -1.03
C TYR A 30 -5.30 -7.02 -0.35
N ALA A 31 -5.06 -5.96 -1.11
CA ALA A 31 -5.00 -4.59 -0.58
C ALA A 31 -6.33 -4.17 0.06
N ARG A 32 -7.46 -4.51 -0.57
CA ARG A 32 -8.80 -4.22 -0.03
C ARG A 32 -9.04 -4.96 1.29
N GLU A 33 -8.73 -6.25 1.34
CA GLU A 33 -8.92 -7.07 2.54
C GLU A 33 -8.07 -6.55 3.71
N ASN A 34 -6.79 -6.24 3.47
CA ASN A 34 -5.93 -5.65 4.48
C ASN A 34 -6.45 -4.29 4.96
N PHE A 35 -6.88 -3.42 4.04
CA PHE A 35 -7.38 -2.09 4.40
C PHE A 35 -8.69 -2.15 5.23
N VAL A 36 -9.58 -3.10 4.94
CA VAL A 36 -10.82 -3.30 5.71
C VAL A 36 -10.50 -3.68 7.16
N ASN A 37 -9.49 -4.52 7.37
CA ASN A 37 -9.06 -4.96 8.69
C ASN A 37 -8.46 -3.83 9.55
N TYR A 38 -8.12 -2.68 8.94
CA TYR A 38 -7.55 -1.53 9.64
C TYR A 38 -8.59 -0.55 10.20
N ARG A 39 -9.89 -0.86 10.07
CA ARG A 39 -10.97 0.02 10.58
C ARG A 39 -11.08 0.03 12.10
N ASP A 40 -10.73 -1.07 12.75
CA ASP A 40 -10.92 -1.28 14.18
C ASP A 40 -9.58 -1.19 14.95
N VAL A 41 -8.57 -0.58 14.33
CA VAL A 41 -7.21 -0.49 14.87
C VAL A 41 -7.05 0.84 15.61
N GLU A 42 -6.41 0.79 16.78
CA GLU A 42 -6.16 1.96 17.62
C GLU A 42 -5.31 3.01 16.88
N PRO A 43 -5.48 4.31 17.16
CA PRO A 43 -4.76 5.39 16.47
C PRO A 43 -3.23 5.24 16.52
N ASP A 44 -2.69 4.74 17.63
CA ASP A 44 -1.24 4.59 17.84
C ASP A 44 -0.62 3.49 16.94
N ASP A 45 -1.43 2.54 16.47
CA ASP A 45 -1.00 1.46 15.58
C ASP A 45 -1.06 1.86 14.09
N VAL A 46 -1.70 2.98 13.75
CA VAL A 46 -1.90 3.42 12.36
C VAL A 46 -0.57 3.73 11.67
N GLU A 47 0.40 4.29 12.38
CA GLU A 47 1.72 4.60 11.83
C GLU A 47 2.51 3.32 11.49
N GLU A 48 2.47 2.33 12.37
CA GLU A 48 3.08 1.01 12.11
C GLU A 48 2.44 0.35 10.88
N LEU A 49 1.11 0.42 10.77
CA LEU A 49 0.37 -0.11 9.62
C LEU A 49 0.73 0.58 8.31
N LEU A 50 0.93 1.89 8.33
CA LEU A 50 1.36 2.66 7.16
C LEU A 50 2.77 2.27 6.73
N MET A 51 3.69 2.09 7.69
CA MET A 51 5.04 1.60 7.42
C MET A 51 5.04 0.17 6.86
N ARG A 52 4.25 -0.73 7.45
CA ARG A 52 4.06 -2.09 6.91
C ARG A 52 3.48 -2.07 5.49
N THR A 53 2.52 -1.19 5.23
CA THR A 53 1.91 -1.01 3.89
C THR A 53 2.95 -0.55 2.86
N TYR A 54 3.80 0.40 3.23
CA TYR A 54 4.90 0.86 2.37
C TYR A 54 5.89 -0.27 2.08
N ASN A 55 6.40 -0.93 3.11
CA ASN A 55 7.37 -2.02 2.96
C ASN A 55 6.81 -3.19 2.14
N HIS A 56 5.55 -3.56 2.35
CA HIS A 56 4.92 -4.61 1.58
C HIS A 56 4.75 -4.22 0.11
N SER A 57 4.40 -2.96 -0.17
CA SER A 57 4.31 -2.45 -1.54
C SER A 57 5.66 -2.52 -2.25
N LEU A 58 6.75 -2.12 -1.58
CA LEU A 58 8.11 -2.26 -2.12
C LEU A 58 8.45 -3.71 -2.47
N TRP A 59 8.15 -4.65 -1.56
CA TRP A 59 8.41 -6.06 -1.79
C TRP A 59 7.66 -6.59 -3.03
N ILE A 60 6.39 -6.20 -3.21
CA ILE A 60 5.61 -6.58 -4.40
C ILE A 60 6.22 -5.96 -5.67
N LEU A 61 6.59 -4.68 -5.64
CA LEU A 61 7.20 -4.02 -6.81
C LEU A 61 8.51 -4.71 -7.21
N ALA A 62 9.38 -5.00 -6.25
CA ALA A 62 10.64 -5.71 -6.47
C ALA A 62 10.42 -7.11 -7.05
N LYS A 63 9.40 -7.85 -6.56
CA LYS A 63 9.02 -9.17 -7.10
C LYS A 63 8.71 -9.13 -8.60
N TYR A 64 8.20 -8.01 -9.11
CA TYR A 64 7.86 -7.81 -10.52
C TYR A 64 8.84 -6.90 -11.28
N ALA A 65 10.04 -6.68 -10.73
CA ALA A 65 11.06 -5.81 -11.31
C ALA A 65 10.57 -4.39 -11.64
N VAL A 66 9.64 -3.87 -10.82
CA VAL A 66 9.23 -2.46 -10.89
C VAL A 66 10.16 -1.64 -9.99
N GLU A 67 10.72 -0.58 -10.54
CA GLU A 67 11.64 0.32 -9.83
C GLU A 67 11.01 0.89 -8.55
N GLU A 68 11.81 0.95 -7.48
CA GLU A 68 11.39 1.46 -6.17
C GLU A 68 10.91 2.92 -6.24
N THR A 69 11.44 3.71 -7.17
CA THR A 69 11.04 5.11 -7.40
C THR A 69 9.55 5.26 -7.72
N ALA A 70 8.89 4.21 -8.22
CA ALA A 70 7.44 4.20 -8.41
C ALA A 70 6.66 4.41 -7.10
N ALA A 71 7.22 4.00 -5.95
CA ALA A 71 6.60 4.09 -4.63
C ALA A 71 6.95 5.37 -3.86
N GLU A 72 7.65 6.34 -4.45
CA GLU A 72 8.08 7.57 -3.77
C GLU A 72 6.90 8.34 -3.17
N LYS A 73 5.78 8.38 -3.89
CA LYS A 73 4.56 9.02 -3.39
C LYS A 73 3.93 8.26 -2.23
N LEU A 74 4.01 6.92 -2.23
CA LEU A 74 3.53 6.12 -1.11
C LEU A 74 4.40 6.33 0.12
N LYS A 75 5.73 6.37 -0.05
CA LYS A 75 6.69 6.71 1.00
C LYS A 75 6.33 8.02 1.68
N GLN A 76 6.14 9.09 0.90
CA GLN A 76 5.75 10.40 1.41
C GLN A 76 4.43 10.38 2.18
N ILE A 77 3.48 9.52 1.80
CA ILE A 77 2.20 9.40 2.51
C ILE A 77 2.38 8.62 3.80
N CYS A 78 3.21 7.57 3.83
CA CYS A 78 3.36 6.70 4.99
C CYS A 78 4.33 7.27 6.05
N SER A 79 5.40 7.94 5.62
CA SER A 79 6.48 8.45 6.48
C SER A 79 6.26 9.85 7.08
N ALA A 80 5.18 10.54 6.69
CA ALA A 80 4.92 11.95 7.05
C ALA A 80 4.04 12.14 8.29
#